data_AF-A0A7C0UA62-F1
#
_entry.id   AF-A0A7C0UA62-F1
#
_cell.length_a   1.000
_cell.length_b   1.000
_cell.length_c   1.000
_cell.angle_alpha   90.00
_cell.angle_beta   90.00
_cell.angle_gamma   90.00
#
_symmetry.space_group_name_H-M   'P 1'
#
loop_
_entity.id
_entity.type
_entity.pdbx_description
1 polymer ?
#
loop_
_entity_poly.entity_id
_entity_poly.type
_entity_poly.pdbx_seq_one_letter_code
_entity_poly.pdbx_strand_id
1 'polypeptide(L)' 'MARHTLLGQGKRLRPLLFVLCANLFGNEAEDLYRLSVVFEYIHTASLLHDDVLDNAEVRRKKPSANTLWGNH' A
#
# COMPACT_ATOMS: atom_id res chain seq x y z
N MET A 1 12.40 2.34 3.91
CA MET A 1 11.32 1.99 2.97
C MET A 1 9.93 2.25 3.56
N ALA A 2 9.52 1.62 4.68
CA ALA A 2 8.21 1.87 5.31
C ALA A 2 7.91 3.36 5.67
N ARG A 3 8.90 4.09 6.22
CA ARG A 3 8.72 5.50 6.60
C ARG A 3 8.53 6.46 5.40
N HIS A 4 8.99 6.08 4.21
CA HIS A 4 8.83 6.89 3.00
C HIS A 4 7.42 6.74 2.39
N THR A 5 6.82 5.54 2.47
CA THR A 5 5.44 5.30 2.02
C THR A 5 4.40 5.75 3.05
N LEU A 6 4.64 5.54 4.35
CA LEU A 6 3.75 5.97 5.44
C LEU A 6 3.61 7.48 5.59
N LEU A 7 4.67 8.23 5.29
CA LEU A 7 4.70 9.70 5.34
C LEU A 7 4.66 10.35 3.95
N GLY A 8 4.45 9.55 2.90
CA GLY A 8 4.22 10.07 1.55
C GLY A 8 3.00 10.98 1.53
N GLN A 9 2.90 11.85 0.52
CA GLN A 9 1.79 12.79 0.31
C GLN A 9 0.46 12.09 -0.06
N GLY A 10 0.01 11.15 0.76
CA GLY A 10 -1.30 10.53 0.65
C GLY A 10 -2.37 11.51 1.10
N LYS A 11 -3.48 11.62 0.35
CA LYS A 11 -4.65 12.44 0.69
C LYS A 11 -5.37 11.99 1.98
N ARG A 12 -4.87 10.94 2.67
CA ARG A 12 -5.42 10.34 3.90
C ARG A 12 -6.93 10.08 3.83
N LEU A 13 -7.39 9.63 2.66
CA LEU A 13 -8.81 9.47 2.38
C LEU A 13 -9.44 8.37 3.25
N ARG A 14 -8.70 7.29 3.56
CA ARG A 14 -9.24 6.16 4.36
C ARG A 14 -9.46 6.52 5.82
N PRO A 15 -8.47 7.11 6.54
CA PRO A 15 -8.72 7.64 7.88
C PRO A 15 -9.87 8.66 7.91
N LEU A 16 -9.93 9.56 6.93
CA LEU A 16 -10.97 10.59 6.84
C LEU A 16 -12.36 9.97 6.67
N LEU A 17 -12.51 9.03 5.74
CA LEU A 17 -13.79 8.37 5.50
C LEU A 17 -14.28 7.61 6.74
N PHE A 18 -13.38 6.92 7.43
CA PHE A 18 -13.70 6.24 8.68
C PHE A 18 -14.26 7.21 9.73
N VAL A 19 -13.58 8.34 9.96
CA VAL A 19 -14.03 9.35 10.93
C VAL A 19 -15.37 9.97 10.52
N LEU A 20 -15.56 10.29 9.24
CA LEU A 20 -16.83 10.84 8.75
C LEU A 20 -18.00 9.87 8.93
N CYS A 21 -17.79 8.58 8.65
CA CYS A 21 -18.79 7.55 8.89
C CYS A 21 -19.11 7.41 10.39
N ALA A 22 -18.09 7.38 11.25
CA ALA A 22 -18.29 7.29 12.69
C ALA A 22 -19.07 8.51 13.24
N ASN A 23 -18.75 9.72 12.77
CA ASN A 23 -19.48 10.94 13.11
C ASN A 23 -20.93 10.89 12.61
N LEU A 24 -21.17 10.34 11.40
CA LEU A 24 -22.52 10.19 10.84
C LEU A 24 -23.42 9.31 11.72
N PHE A 25 -22.85 8.32 12.42
CA PHE A 25 -23.58 7.45 13.36
C PHE A 25 -23.52 7.92 14.81
N GLY A 26 -23.00 9.12 15.09
CA GLY A 26 -22.94 9.70 16.43
C GLY A 26 -21.93 9.02 17.36
N ASN A 27 -20.86 8.44 16.82
CA ASN A 27 -19.83 7.80 17.62
C ASN A 27 -18.79 8.82 18.11
N GLU A 28 -18.71 9.00 19.43
CA GLU A 28 -17.82 9.96 20.09
C GLU A 28 -16.61 9.30 20.78
N ALA A 29 -16.23 8.09 20.34
CA ALA A 29 -15.09 7.38 20.93
C ALA A 29 -13.81 8.25 20.91
N GLU A 30 -13.17 8.38 22.09
CA GLU A 30 -11.98 9.23 22.27
C GLU A 30 -10.81 8.80 21.36
N ASP A 31 -10.71 7.50 21.08
CA ASP A 31 -9.66 6.90 20.25
C ASP A 31 -9.99 6.81 18.76
N LEU A 32 -11.10 7.40 18.29
CA LEU A 32 -11.57 7.28 16.91
C LEU A 32 -10.49 7.65 15.88
N TYR A 33 -9.75 8.73 16.14
CA TYR A 33 -8.67 9.18 15.27
C TYR A 33 -7.50 8.19 15.25
N ARG A 34 -7.12 7.61 16.40
CA ARG A 34 -6.08 6.58 16.46
C ARG A 34 -6.51 5.31 15.73
N LEU A 35 -7.77 4.92 15.90
CA LEU A 35 -8.32 3.74 15.24
C LEU A 35 -8.38 3.92 13.71
N SER A 36 -8.67 5.12 13.24
CA SER A 36 -8.70 5.45 11.80
C SER A 36 -7.37 5.19 11.08
N VAL A 37 -6.24 5.28 11.79
CA VAL A 37 -4.90 5.06 11.24
C VAL A 37 -4.64 3.59 10.93
N VAL A 38 -5.31 2.66 11.61
CA VAL A 38 -5.17 1.21 11.38
C VAL A 38 -5.50 0.85 9.93
N PHE A 39 -6.51 1.50 9.33
CA PHE A 39 -6.88 1.27 7.93
C PHE A 39 -5.77 1.66 6.95
N GLU A 40 -5.03 2.72 7.25
CA GLU A 40 -3.90 3.13 6.42
C GLU A 40 -2.70 2.17 6.58
N TYR A 41 -2.50 1.62 7.79
CA TYR A 41 -1.49 0.59 8.04
C TYR A 41 -1.79 -0.71 7.30
N ILE A 42 -3.03 -1.20 7.38
CA ILE A 42 -3.45 -2.42 6.66
C ILE A 42 -3.28 -2.21 5.15
N HIS A 43 -3.72 -1.07 4.62
CA HIS A 43 -3.55 -0.77 3.21
C HIS A 43 -2.06 -0.73 2.79
N THR A 44 -1.21 -0.08 3.58
CA THR A 44 0.24 -0.03 3.32
C THR A 44 0.88 -1.41 3.38
N ALA A 45 0.43 -2.26 4.32
CA ALA A 45 0.90 -3.64 4.44
C ALA A 45 0.53 -4.48 3.22
N SER A 46 -0.68 -4.31 2.67
CA SER A 46 -1.09 -4.97 1.42
C SER A 46 -0.22 -4.53 0.25
N LEU A 47 0.04 -3.23 0.08
CA LEU A 47 0.92 -2.74 -0.97
C LEU A 47 2.34 -3.30 -0.85
N LEU A 48 2.89 -3.33 0.37
CA LEU A 48 4.21 -3.91 0.60
C LEU A 48 4.23 -5.41 0.28
N HIS A 49 3.16 -6.13 0.62
CA HIS A 49 3.03 -7.54 0.32
C HIS A 49 2.95 -7.78 -1.19
N ASP A 50 2.18 -6.97 -1.91
CA ASP A 50 2.08 -6.99 -3.38
C ASP A 50 3.44 -6.70 -4.02
N ASP A 51 4.18 -5.68 -3.53
CA ASP A 51 5.54 -5.38 -4.01
C ASP A 51 6.50 -6.56 -3.82
N VAL A 52 6.39 -7.29 -2.70
CA VAL A 52 7.22 -8.49 -2.44
C VAL A 52 6.85 -9.64 -3.38
N LEU A 53 5.55 -9.88 -3.59
CA LEU A 53 5.06 -10.91 -4.51
C LEU A 53 5.43 -10.60 -5.97
N ASP A 54 5.24 -9.36 -6.40
CA ASP A 54 5.56 -8.91 -7.76
C ASP A 54 7.05 -9.07 -8.05
N ASN A 55 7.92 -8.66 -7.11
CA ASN A 55 9.37 -8.86 -7.26
C ASN A 55 9.79 -10.33 -7.23
N ALA A 56 9.00 -11.24 -6.66
CA ALA A 56 9.21 -12.68 -6.78
C ALA A 56 8.77 -13.22 -8.16
N GLU A 57 7.78 -12.62 -8.81
CA GLU A 57 7.35 -12.95 -10.18
C GLU A 57 8.21 -12.32 -11.29
N VAL A 58 8.91 -11.21 -11.03
CA VAL A 58 9.90 -10.61 -11.98
C VAL A 58 11.21 -11.43 -12.03
N ARG A 59 11.09 -12.72 -12.36
CA ARG A 59 12.15 -13.51 -12.99
C ARG A 59 11.60 -14.58 -13.93
N ARG A 60 10.38 -14.40 -14.48
CA ARG A 60 9.80 -15.33 -15.46
C ARG A 60 9.05 -14.72 -16.66
N LYS A 61 9.31 -13.45 -17.00
CA LYS A 61 8.99 -12.88 -18.33
C LYS A 61 10.20 -12.74 -19.27
N LYS A 62 11.31 -13.43 -19.00
CA LYS A 62 12.36 -13.66 -20.00
C LYS A 62 12.35 -15.14 -20.37
N PRO A 63 11.88 -15.45 -21.58
CA PRO A 63 12.84 -15.90 -22.55
C PRO A 63 12.73 -14.98 -23.76
N SER A 64 13.78 -14.21 -24.00
CA SER A 64 14.16 -14.07 -25.38
C SER A 64 15.67 -14.14 -25.43
N ALA A 65 16.15 -15.14 -26.16
CA ALA A 65 17.47 -15.14 -26.79
C ALA A 65 17.64 -13.95 -27.77
N ASN A 66 16.88 -12.86 -27.59
CA ASN A 66 16.95 -11.63 -28.34
C ASN A 66 17.82 -10.58 -27.63
N THR A 67 18.42 -10.92 -26.48
CA THR A 67 19.49 -10.09 -25.89
C THR A 67 20.89 -10.54 -26.32
N LEU A 68 21.03 -11.58 -27.15
CA LEU A 68 22.35 -11.97 -27.65
C LEU A 68 22.24 -12.69 -29.02
N TRP A 69 21.64 -12.06 -30.03
CA TRP A 69 22.06 -12.35 -31.40
C TRP A 69 23.57 -12.05 -31.48
N GLY A 70 24.36 -13.02 -31.94
CA GLY A 70 25.66 -12.78 -32.57
C GLY A 70 26.80 -12.29 -31.66
N ASN A 71 27.35 -13.19 -30.85
CA ASN A 71 28.79 -13.18 -30.62
C ASN A 71 29.32 -14.56 -31.01
N HIS A 72 30.02 -14.56 -32.15
CA HIS A 72 30.57 -15.65 -32.98
C HIS A 72 29.70 -16.06 -34.16
#